data_AF-A0A955SFG3-F1
#
_entry.id   AF-A0A955SFG3-F1
#
_cell.length_a   1.000
_cell.length_b   1.000
_cell.length_c   1.000
_cell.angle_alpha   90.00
_cell.angle_beta   90.00
_cell.angle_gamma   90.00
#
_symmetry.space_group_name_H-M   'P 1'
#
loop_
_entity.id
_entity.type
_entity.pdbx_description
1 polymer ?
#
loop_
_entity_poly.entity_id
_entity_poly.type
_entity_poly.pdbx_seq_one_letter_code
_entity_poly.pdbx_strand_id
1 'polypeptide(L)'
;MNLPSKTMARRTFNRGLAAASALAFTPPSLGKTIAHVLQVGQGIVDITPPIGIELAGFHKTPGNERLIEGIRKPCVVRALVLSMGPEESAIVSVDIVGVSHDFSHKVSERVEAETGIPAGRVRICATHSHSTPTLRFCLQWGAIPEEYGNTVADSIVEAVSKAKADLSPAQLFIGKATAEGANFNRTTKDYQTEDHFDKESSDSTRWLDRDLHVLRFDRFEEKDPLLWYHFSAHP
;
A
#
# COMPACT_ATOMS: atom_id res chain seq x y z
N MET A 1 -53.97 5.81 -23.34
CA MET A 1 -54.91 4.68 -23.45
C MET A 1 -54.42 3.75 -24.55
N ASN A 2 -54.17 2.49 -24.18
CA ASN A 2 -54.17 1.26 -24.98
C ASN A 2 -53.37 1.23 -26.31
N LEU A 3 -52.17 0.61 -26.30
CA LEU A 3 -51.92 -0.83 -26.58
C LEU A 3 -51.81 -1.10 -28.10
N PRO A 4 -51.21 -2.21 -28.57
CA PRO A 4 -49.98 -2.87 -28.15
C PRO A 4 -49.10 -3.31 -29.34
N SER A 5 -47.96 -3.91 -29.00
CA SER A 5 -47.11 -4.75 -29.85
C SER A 5 -47.87 -5.81 -30.64
N LYS A 6 -47.33 -6.22 -31.80
CA LYS A 6 -46.91 -7.62 -32.05
C LYS A 6 -46.13 -7.75 -33.35
N THR A 7 -45.00 -8.40 -33.20
CA THR A 7 -44.12 -9.04 -34.19
C THR A 7 -44.86 -9.82 -35.29
N MET A 8 -44.33 -9.79 -36.52
CA MET A 8 -44.40 -10.93 -37.44
C MET A 8 -43.13 -11.04 -38.31
N ALA A 9 -42.89 -12.27 -38.73
CA ALA A 9 -41.60 -12.84 -39.07
C ALA A 9 -41.33 -12.93 -40.59
N ARG A 10 -40.03 -13.05 -40.90
CA ARG A 10 -39.39 -13.86 -41.95
C ARG A 10 -40.14 -14.04 -43.29
N ARG A 11 -39.53 -13.52 -44.37
CA ARG A 11 -39.06 -14.33 -45.51
C ARG A 11 -38.23 -13.54 -46.54
N THR A 12 -37.14 -14.20 -46.94
CA THR A 12 -36.47 -14.19 -48.27
C THR A 12 -35.92 -12.88 -48.84
N PHE A 13 -34.61 -12.71 -48.72
CA PHE A 13 -33.81 -11.88 -49.62
C PHE A 13 -33.04 -12.78 -50.59
N ASN A 14 -33.10 -12.43 -51.87
CA ASN A 14 -32.65 -13.23 -53.01
C ASN A 14 -31.12 -13.35 -53.13
N ARG A 15 -30.73 -14.43 -53.81
CA ARG A 15 -29.38 -14.78 -54.26
C ARG A 15 -28.79 -13.73 -55.21
N GLY A 16 -27.51 -13.43 -55.03
CA GLY A 16 -26.62 -12.84 -56.03
C GLY A 16 -25.23 -13.47 -55.89
N LEU A 17 -24.80 -14.19 -56.92
CA LEU A 17 -23.55 -14.94 -57.02
C LEU A 17 -22.44 -14.00 -57.52
N ALA A 18 -21.24 -13.97 -56.91
CA ALA A 18 -19.98 -13.81 -57.64
C ALA A 18 -18.72 -13.88 -56.75
N ALA A 19 -17.75 -14.64 -57.28
CA ALA A 19 -16.30 -14.52 -57.14
C ALA A 19 -15.64 -14.91 -55.80
N ALA A 20 -15.06 -16.11 -55.82
CA ALA A 20 -14.01 -16.54 -54.92
C ALA A 20 -12.76 -15.69 -55.10
N SER A 21 -12.26 -15.13 -53.99
CA SER A 21 -10.86 -14.82 -53.79
C SER A 21 -10.49 -15.46 -52.46
N ALA A 22 -9.94 -16.68 -52.52
CA ALA A 22 -9.37 -17.33 -51.35
C ALA A 22 -8.05 -16.62 -51.00
N LEU A 23 -8.16 -15.43 -50.39
CA LEU A 23 -7.10 -14.93 -49.54
C LEU A 23 -7.06 -15.90 -48.37
N ALA A 24 -5.99 -16.71 -48.30
CA ALA A 24 -5.67 -17.45 -47.10
C ALA A 24 -5.48 -16.41 -45.98
N PHE A 25 -6.56 -16.15 -45.25
CA PHE A 25 -6.52 -15.46 -43.99
C PHE A 25 -5.83 -16.44 -43.05
N THR A 26 -4.50 -16.41 -42.98
CA THR A 26 -3.79 -16.89 -41.81
C THR A 26 -4.40 -16.11 -40.64
N PRO A 27 -5.16 -16.74 -39.74
CA PRO A 27 -5.59 -16.04 -38.55
C PRO A 27 -4.31 -15.51 -37.89
N PRO A 28 -4.27 -14.25 -37.44
CA PRO A 28 -3.17 -13.83 -36.58
C PRO A 28 -3.07 -14.91 -35.50
N SER A 29 -1.89 -15.50 -35.34
CA SER A 29 -1.67 -16.41 -34.23
C SER A 29 -2.11 -15.63 -33.00
N LEU A 30 -3.21 -16.06 -32.37
CA LEU A 30 -3.53 -15.62 -31.03
C LEU A 30 -2.32 -16.06 -30.23
N GLY A 31 -1.36 -15.15 -30.07
CA GLY A 31 -0.26 -15.34 -29.16
C GLY A 31 -0.93 -15.76 -27.87
N LYS A 32 -0.54 -16.92 -27.32
CA LYS A 32 -1.02 -17.34 -26.02
C LYS A 32 -0.75 -16.18 -25.07
N THR A 33 -1.78 -15.43 -24.71
CA THR A 33 -1.69 -14.49 -23.60
C THR A 33 -1.43 -15.38 -22.40
N ILE A 34 -0.17 -15.45 -21.97
CA ILE A 34 0.17 -16.13 -20.74
C ILE A 34 -0.48 -15.26 -19.66
N ALA A 35 -1.57 -15.76 -19.08
CA ALA A 35 -2.15 -15.15 -17.90
C ALA A 35 -1.10 -15.30 -16.79
N HIS A 36 -0.40 -14.21 -16.47
CA HIS A 36 0.53 -14.20 -15.35
C HIS A 36 -0.28 -14.23 -14.06
N VAL A 37 -0.03 -15.25 -13.24
CA VAL A 37 -0.64 -15.38 -11.92
C VAL A 37 0.02 -14.34 -11.00
N LEU A 38 -0.80 -13.57 -10.28
CA LEU A 38 -0.30 -12.66 -9.25
C LEU A 38 0.39 -13.49 -8.16
N GLN A 39 1.61 -13.09 -7.81
CA GLN A 39 2.32 -13.61 -6.66
C GLN A 39 2.52 -12.51 -5.64
N VAL A 40 2.54 -12.89 -4.36
CA VAL A 40 2.78 -11.97 -3.25
C VAL A 40 3.62 -12.66 -2.17
N GLY A 41 4.52 -11.91 -1.57
CA GLY A 41 5.34 -12.36 -0.46
C GLY A 41 5.49 -11.25 0.58
N GLN A 42 5.75 -11.65 1.83
CA GLN A 42 5.94 -10.73 2.94
C GLN A 42 7.32 -10.88 3.58
N GLY A 43 7.83 -9.79 4.12
CA GLY A 43 9.05 -9.77 4.91
C GLY A 43 8.88 -8.86 6.10
N ILE A 44 9.30 -9.33 7.27
CA ILE A 44 9.27 -8.58 8.52
C ILE A 44 10.66 -8.60 9.14
N VAL A 45 11.16 -7.43 9.53
CA VAL A 45 12.47 -7.27 10.18
C VAL A 45 12.32 -6.36 11.38
N ASP A 46 12.88 -6.77 12.52
CA ASP A 46 12.89 -5.98 13.74
C ASP A 46 13.82 -4.77 13.59
N ILE A 47 13.30 -3.60 13.94
CA ILE A 47 14.03 -2.34 14.00
C ILE A 47 13.80 -1.68 15.36
N THR A 48 13.68 -2.45 16.43
CA THR A 48 13.46 -1.89 17.76
C THR A 48 14.63 -0.96 18.12
N PRO A 49 14.38 0.34 18.35
CA PRO A 49 15.46 1.29 18.59
C PRO A 49 16.14 1.00 19.94
N PRO A 50 17.48 1.14 20.02
CA PRO A 50 18.19 1.14 21.28
C PRO A 50 17.64 2.15 22.29
N ILE A 51 17.73 1.79 23.58
CA ILE A 51 17.43 2.69 24.71
C ILE A 51 18.30 3.95 24.62
N GLY A 52 17.73 5.10 24.93
CA GLY A 52 18.43 6.38 24.91
C GLY A 52 18.38 7.14 23.58
N ILE A 53 17.86 6.55 22.49
CA ILE A 53 17.54 7.31 21.28
C ILE A 53 16.34 8.22 21.54
N GLU A 54 16.35 9.41 20.94
CA GLU A 54 15.25 10.38 21.05
C GLU A 54 14.01 9.94 20.26
N LEU A 55 12.86 9.99 20.92
CA LEU A 55 11.53 9.87 20.34
C LEU A 55 11.13 11.15 19.63
N ALA A 56 10.61 11.01 18.42
CA ALA A 56 10.23 12.15 17.60
C ALA A 56 8.74 12.50 17.67
N GLY A 57 8.38 13.65 17.09
CA GLY A 57 6.99 14.04 16.77
C GLY A 57 6.28 14.94 17.79
N PHE A 58 6.64 14.91 19.08
CA PHE A 58 6.10 15.87 20.06
C PHE A 58 7.11 16.97 20.35
N HIS A 59 6.70 18.21 20.12
CA HIS A 59 7.52 19.39 20.37
C HIS A 59 7.99 19.44 21.83
N LYS A 60 9.29 19.59 22.00
CA LYS A 60 9.95 19.82 23.29
C LYS A 60 10.97 20.94 23.16
N THR A 61 11.11 21.71 24.23
CA THR A 61 12.17 22.70 24.36
C THR A 61 13.53 22.01 24.44
N PRO A 62 14.59 22.56 23.83
CA PRO A 62 15.94 21.99 23.92
C PRO A 62 16.34 21.66 25.37
N GLY A 63 16.99 20.50 25.58
CA GLY A 63 17.33 19.97 26.91
C GLY A 63 16.19 19.22 27.61
N ASN A 64 15.07 18.97 26.92
CA ASN A 64 13.94 18.17 27.43
C ASN A 64 13.55 17.08 26.42
N GLU A 65 14.56 16.48 25.78
CA GLU A 65 14.43 15.42 24.80
C GLU A 65 13.65 14.23 25.40
N ARG A 66 12.76 13.64 24.60
CA ARG A 66 12.03 12.43 25.02
C ARG A 66 12.88 11.23 24.65
N LEU A 67 13.67 10.71 25.59
CA LEU A 67 14.49 9.53 25.31
C LEU A 67 13.68 8.24 25.50
N ILE A 68 14.03 7.21 24.73
CA ILE A 68 13.48 5.86 24.92
C ILE A 68 14.00 5.29 26.25
N GLU A 69 13.09 5.03 27.18
CA GLU A 69 13.40 4.43 28.49
C GLU A 69 12.99 2.95 28.59
N GLY A 70 12.19 2.46 27.63
CA GLY A 70 11.73 1.08 27.60
C GLY A 70 10.93 0.73 26.35
N ILE A 71 10.78 -0.56 26.09
CA ILE A 71 10.11 -1.09 24.89
C ILE A 71 8.78 -1.74 25.28
N ARG A 72 7.66 -1.13 24.88
CA ARG A 72 6.32 -1.71 25.06
C ARG A 72 5.99 -2.76 23.99
N LYS A 73 6.34 -2.45 22.74
CA LYS A 73 6.18 -3.31 21.57
C LYS A 73 7.40 -3.13 20.67
N PRO A 74 7.89 -4.19 20.01
CA PRO A 74 8.92 -4.07 19.00
C PRO A 74 8.48 -3.15 17.86
N CYS A 75 9.42 -2.41 17.29
CA CYS A 75 9.23 -1.68 16.04
C CYS A 75 9.71 -2.59 14.91
N VAL A 76 9.00 -2.64 13.78
CA VAL A 76 9.40 -3.48 12.66
C VAL A 76 9.25 -2.77 11.31
N VAL A 77 10.02 -3.23 10.33
CA VAL A 77 9.76 -2.99 8.91
C VAL A 77 8.89 -4.13 8.40
N ARG A 78 7.86 -3.80 7.63
CA ARG A 78 7.01 -4.75 6.90
C ARG A 78 7.10 -4.46 5.42
N ALA A 79 7.56 -5.43 4.64
CA ALA A 79 7.59 -5.35 3.18
C ALA A 79 6.55 -6.30 2.58
N LEU A 80 5.84 -5.82 1.56
CA LEU A 80 4.94 -6.58 0.70
C LEU A 80 5.50 -6.49 -0.72
N VAL A 81 5.90 -7.63 -1.30
CA VAL A 81 6.36 -7.69 -2.70
C VAL A 81 5.27 -8.30 -3.55
N LEU A 82 4.94 -7.65 -4.65
CA LEU A 82 3.97 -8.10 -5.65
C LEU A 82 4.72 -8.43 -6.93
N SER A 83 4.42 -9.58 -7.53
CA SER A 83 5.00 -10.01 -8.80
C SER A 83 3.90 -10.48 -9.76
N MET A 84 3.97 -10.04 -11.02
CA MET A 84 3.10 -10.49 -12.10
C MET A 84 3.92 -10.63 -13.38
N GLY A 85 4.43 -11.84 -13.62
CA GLY A 85 5.34 -12.10 -14.75
C GLY A 85 6.69 -11.41 -14.52
N PRO A 86 7.20 -10.59 -15.46
CA PRO A 86 8.46 -9.88 -15.27
C PRO A 86 8.33 -8.63 -14.37
N GLU A 87 7.10 -8.23 -14.04
CA GLU A 87 6.85 -6.98 -13.33
C GLU A 87 6.78 -7.21 -11.82
N GLU A 88 7.70 -6.58 -11.08
CA GLU A 88 7.75 -6.62 -9.63
C GLU A 88 7.65 -5.21 -9.02
N SER A 89 7.07 -5.13 -7.81
CA SER A 89 6.99 -3.91 -7.01
C SER A 89 7.01 -4.22 -5.51
N ALA A 90 7.42 -3.26 -4.68
CA ALA A 90 7.48 -3.40 -3.24
C ALA A 90 6.78 -2.23 -2.53
N ILE A 91 5.98 -2.56 -1.51
CA ILE A 91 5.41 -1.60 -0.56
C ILE A 91 6.01 -1.90 0.80
N VAL A 92 6.58 -0.90 1.45
CA VAL A 92 7.28 -1.01 2.73
C VAL A 92 6.64 -0.06 3.74
N SER A 93 6.22 -0.60 4.88
CA SER A 93 5.75 0.16 6.03
C SER A 93 6.78 0.05 7.15
N VAL A 94 7.21 1.19 7.66
CA VAL A 94 8.29 1.31 8.65
C VAL A 94 7.72 1.93 9.91
N ASP A 95 7.92 1.27 11.07
CA ASP A 95 7.56 1.81 12.38
C ASP A 95 8.51 2.94 12.80
N ILE A 96 8.29 4.13 12.22
CA ILE A 96 9.08 5.35 12.37
C ILE A 96 8.15 6.58 12.26
N VAL A 97 8.56 7.75 12.78
CA VAL A 97 7.77 9.00 12.66
C VAL A 97 7.70 9.48 11.21
N GLY A 98 8.82 9.43 10.50
CA GLY A 98 8.87 9.94 9.13
C GLY A 98 10.17 9.58 8.45
N VAL A 99 10.10 9.48 7.12
CA VAL A 99 11.24 9.27 6.24
C VAL A 99 11.38 10.46 5.30
N SER A 100 12.60 10.90 5.02
CA SER A 100 12.85 11.94 4.04
C SER A 100 12.82 11.38 2.61
N HIS A 101 12.61 12.27 1.62
CA HIS A 101 12.71 11.88 0.22
C HIS A 101 14.09 11.29 -0.11
N ASP A 102 15.15 11.92 0.38
CA ASP A 102 16.54 11.47 0.15
C ASP A 102 16.80 10.09 0.76
N PHE A 103 16.35 9.86 2.01
CA PHE A 103 16.44 8.54 2.65
C PHE A 103 15.69 7.49 1.82
N SER A 104 14.43 7.73 1.48
CA SER A 104 13.62 6.78 0.73
C SER A 104 14.22 6.49 -0.66
N HIS A 105 14.73 7.51 -1.35
CA HIS A 105 15.33 7.34 -2.67
C HIS A 105 16.59 6.46 -2.61
N LYS A 106 17.54 6.78 -1.73
CA LYS A 106 18.77 6.00 -1.54
C LYS A 106 18.48 4.55 -1.15
N VAL A 107 17.52 4.34 -0.25
CA VAL A 107 17.14 2.97 0.16
C VAL A 107 16.49 2.21 -0.99
N SER A 108 15.64 2.85 -1.81
CA SER A 108 15.07 2.21 -3.00
C SER A 108 16.13 1.80 -4.02
N GLU A 109 17.19 2.59 -4.23
CA GLU A 109 18.32 2.21 -5.09
C GLU A 109 19.07 0.99 -4.55
N ARG A 110 19.25 0.92 -3.23
CA ARG A 110 19.84 -0.26 -2.58
C ARG A 110 18.96 -1.50 -2.72
N VAL A 111 17.64 -1.35 -2.60
CA VAL A 111 16.67 -2.43 -2.86
C VAL A 111 16.78 -2.91 -4.30
N GLU A 112 16.89 -2.00 -5.27
CA GLU A 112 17.08 -2.37 -6.68
C GLU A 112 18.38 -3.16 -6.90
N ALA A 113 19.48 -2.70 -6.31
CA ALA A 113 20.76 -3.38 -6.41
C ALA A 113 20.72 -4.81 -5.83
N GLU A 114 20.04 -5.00 -4.70
CA GLU A 114 19.97 -6.30 -4.01
C GLU A 114 18.95 -7.26 -4.64
N THR A 115 17.79 -6.73 -5.03
CA THR A 115 16.62 -7.55 -5.38
C THR A 115 16.28 -7.52 -6.87
N GLY A 116 16.76 -6.53 -7.62
CA GLY A 116 16.37 -6.28 -9.01
C GLY A 116 15.00 -5.61 -9.18
N ILE A 117 14.27 -5.30 -8.10
CA ILE A 117 13.02 -4.54 -8.17
C ILE A 117 13.37 -3.08 -8.48
N PRO A 118 12.91 -2.49 -9.60
CA PRO A 118 13.28 -1.13 -9.97
C PRO A 118 12.96 -0.13 -8.85
N ALA A 119 13.87 0.80 -8.53
CA ALA A 119 13.72 1.75 -7.42
C ALA A 119 12.42 2.58 -7.53
N GLY A 120 11.99 2.91 -8.76
CA GLY A 120 10.73 3.61 -9.03
C GLY A 120 9.45 2.83 -8.68
N ARG A 121 9.58 1.53 -8.38
CA ARG A 121 8.51 0.61 -7.97
C ARG A 121 8.62 0.17 -6.51
N VAL A 122 9.50 0.80 -5.75
CA VAL A 122 9.65 0.62 -4.31
C VAL A 122 9.04 1.83 -3.60
N ARG A 123 8.03 1.60 -2.76
CA ARG A 123 7.36 2.63 -1.96
C ARG A 123 7.65 2.41 -0.48
N ILE A 124 8.31 3.37 0.15
CA ILE A 124 8.66 3.33 1.57
C ILE A 124 7.81 4.37 2.31
N CYS A 125 7.00 3.89 3.25
CA CYS A 125 6.07 4.68 4.04
C CYS A 125 6.39 4.53 5.53
N ALA A 126 6.26 5.61 6.29
CA ALA A 126 6.33 5.60 7.74
C ALA A 126 4.92 5.41 8.33
N THR A 127 4.78 4.67 9.44
CA THR A 127 3.51 4.59 10.17
C THR A 127 3.15 5.88 10.88
N HIS A 128 4.12 6.78 11.08
CA HIS A 128 3.97 8.07 11.76
C HIS A 128 3.82 7.96 13.28
N SER A 129 4.35 6.91 13.92
CA SER A 129 4.25 6.74 15.38
C SER A 129 5.13 7.72 16.16
N HIS A 130 4.52 8.59 16.98
CA HIS A 130 5.22 9.54 17.88
C HIS A 130 5.93 8.88 19.09
N SER A 131 5.96 7.55 19.12
CA SER A 131 6.72 6.74 20.08
C SER A 131 7.89 6.02 19.40
N THR A 132 8.38 6.56 18.28
CA THR A 132 9.55 6.07 17.53
C THR A 132 10.48 7.24 17.15
N PRO A 133 11.72 6.98 16.71
CA PRO A 133 12.61 8.02 16.18
C PRO A 133 12.11 8.59 14.84
N THR A 134 12.83 9.57 14.26
CA THR A 134 12.57 10.11 12.92
C THR A 134 13.78 9.94 12.00
N LEU A 135 13.52 9.71 10.71
CA LEU A 135 14.51 9.69 9.62
C LEU A 135 14.26 10.85 8.64
N ARG A 136 13.54 11.87 9.11
CA ARG A 136 13.25 13.12 8.42
C ARG A 136 13.49 14.28 9.38
N PHE A 137 14.15 15.31 8.89
CA PHE A 137 14.28 16.56 9.63
C PHE A 137 12.91 17.23 9.77
N CYS A 138 12.52 17.45 11.02
CA CYS A 138 11.33 18.20 11.40
C CYS A 138 11.74 19.14 12.53
N LEU A 139 11.52 20.45 12.36
CA LEU A 139 11.94 21.46 13.33
C LEU A 139 11.36 21.14 14.72
N GLN A 140 12.24 20.95 15.70
CA GLN A 140 11.91 20.67 17.11
C GLN A 140 11.10 19.39 17.35
N TRP A 141 11.23 18.40 16.47
CA TRP A 141 10.53 17.10 16.56
C TRP A 141 11.51 15.95 16.82
N GLY A 142 12.69 16.23 17.35
CA GLY A 142 13.74 15.26 17.65
C GLY A 142 14.85 15.21 16.58
N ALA A 143 16.00 14.70 16.99
CA ALA A 143 17.17 14.51 16.14
C ALA A 143 17.03 13.27 15.24
N ILE A 144 17.76 13.27 14.11
CA ILE A 144 17.90 12.09 13.26
C ILE A 144 19.07 11.27 13.80
N PRO A 145 18.85 10.05 14.33
CA PRO A 145 19.93 9.18 14.79
C PRO A 145 20.57 8.49 13.57
N GLU A 146 21.70 9.00 13.09
CA GLU A 146 22.34 8.53 11.84
C GLU A 146 22.65 7.02 11.84
N GLU A 147 23.28 6.51 12.89
CA GLU A 147 23.62 5.09 13.01
C GLU A 147 22.38 4.19 12.96
N TYR A 148 21.34 4.56 13.70
CA TYR A 148 20.07 3.83 13.67
C TYR A 148 19.36 3.97 12.33
N GLY A 149 19.47 5.12 11.66
CA GLY A 149 18.99 5.31 10.30
C GLY A 149 19.64 4.34 9.31
N ASN A 150 20.94 4.07 9.45
CA ASN A 150 21.63 3.07 8.65
C ASN A 150 21.09 1.66 8.95
N THR A 151 20.88 1.31 10.22
CA THR A 151 20.24 0.04 10.60
C THR A 151 18.86 -0.10 9.95
N VAL A 152 18.02 0.92 10.01
CA VAL A 152 16.67 0.88 9.40
C VAL A 152 16.78 0.73 7.88
N ALA A 153 17.72 1.40 7.23
CA ALA A 153 17.95 1.27 5.80
C ALA A 153 18.34 -0.18 5.42
N ASP A 154 19.24 -0.81 6.17
CA ASP A 154 19.65 -2.20 5.98
C ASP A 154 18.47 -3.15 6.19
N SER A 155 17.69 -2.94 7.25
CA SER A 155 16.50 -3.73 7.56
C SER A 155 15.39 -3.60 6.51
N ILE A 156 15.27 -2.45 5.83
CA ILE A 156 14.35 -2.29 4.68
C ILE A 156 14.78 -3.19 3.52
N VAL A 157 16.07 -3.16 3.15
CA VAL A 157 16.61 -4.02 2.09
C VAL A 157 16.42 -5.49 2.44
N GLU A 158 16.70 -5.87 3.67
CA GLU A 158 16.49 -7.24 4.18
C GLU A 158 15.01 -7.63 4.13
N ALA A 159 14.09 -6.77 4.58
CA ALA A 159 12.66 -7.05 4.58
C ALA A 159 12.13 -7.26 3.15
N VAL A 160 12.54 -6.43 2.20
CA VAL A 160 12.15 -6.60 0.79
C VAL A 160 12.73 -7.89 0.21
N SER A 161 13.98 -8.23 0.53
CA SER A 161 14.61 -9.47 0.09
C SER A 161 13.89 -10.70 0.64
N LYS A 162 13.51 -10.69 1.93
CA LYS A 162 12.66 -11.72 2.54
C LYS A 162 11.30 -11.82 1.86
N ALA A 163 10.66 -10.69 1.59
CA ALA A 163 9.37 -10.65 0.91
C ALA A 163 9.45 -11.22 -0.52
N LYS A 164 10.52 -10.93 -1.25
CA LYS A 164 10.75 -11.51 -2.58
C LYS A 164 10.98 -13.02 -2.52
N ALA A 165 11.77 -13.50 -1.55
CA ALA A 165 11.98 -14.93 -1.34
C ALA A 165 10.69 -15.66 -0.89
N ASP A 166 9.75 -14.95 -0.27
CA ASP A 166 8.47 -15.47 0.19
C ASP A 166 7.34 -15.43 -0.87
N LEU A 167 7.63 -15.03 -2.12
CA LEU A 167 6.63 -14.98 -3.19
C LEU A 167 5.91 -16.33 -3.35
N SER A 168 4.58 -16.28 -3.31
CA SER A 168 3.70 -17.40 -3.64
C SER A 168 2.52 -16.89 -4.48
N PRO A 169 2.00 -17.70 -5.42
CA PRO A 169 0.75 -17.40 -6.10
C PRO A 169 -0.36 -16.97 -5.11
N ALA A 170 -1.19 -16.01 -5.51
CA ALA A 170 -2.28 -15.53 -4.67
C ALA A 170 -3.48 -14.97 -5.45
N GLN A 171 -4.63 -14.96 -4.80
CA GLN A 171 -5.81 -14.19 -5.22
C GLN A 171 -5.89 -12.90 -4.41
N LEU A 172 -6.01 -11.76 -5.10
CA LEU A 172 -6.22 -10.45 -4.47
C LEU A 172 -7.70 -10.12 -4.36
N PHE A 173 -8.11 -9.76 -3.15
CA PHE A 173 -9.39 -9.16 -2.82
C PHE A 173 -9.17 -7.73 -2.34
N ILE A 174 -10.01 -6.80 -2.83
CA ILE A 174 -9.98 -5.39 -2.41
C ILE A 174 -11.26 -5.13 -1.62
N GLY A 175 -11.09 -4.62 -0.41
CA GLY A 175 -12.18 -4.27 0.51
C GLY A 175 -12.14 -2.80 0.88
N LYS A 176 -13.31 -2.28 1.25
CA LYS A 176 -13.49 -0.96 1.83
C LYS A 176 -14.50 -1.06 2.97
N ALA A 177 -14.23 -0.41 4.08
CA ALA A 177 -15.16 -0.29 5.20
C ALA A 177 -15.09 1.12 5.80
N THR A 178 -16.14 1.53 6.50
CA THR A 178 -16.14 2.77 7.29
C THR A 178 -15.65 2.44 8.71
N ALA A 179 -14.59 3.12 9.17
CA ALA A 179 -14.05 2.95 10.51
C ALA A 179 -14.70 3.96 11.48
N GLU A 180 -15.88 3.63 12.00
CA GLU A 180 -16.65 4.50 12.88
C GLU A 180 -15.91 4.77 14.20
N GLY A 181 -15.79 6.06 14.57
CA GLY A 181 -15.11 6.48 15.81
C GLY A 181 -13.59 6.30 15.83
N ALA A 182 -12.97 5.87 14.73
CA ALA A 182 -11.54 5.59 14.68
C ALA A 182 -10.66 6.84 14.47
N ASN A 183 -11.24 7.95 14.00
CA ASN A 183 -10.53 9.22 13.82
C ASN A 183 -11.49 10.44 13.94
N PHE A 184 -10.90 11.64 14.04
CA PHE A 184 -11.60 12.92 13.99
C PHE A 184 -10.67 14.01 13.45
N ASN A 185 -11.24 15.12 12.97
CA ASN A 185 -10.44 16.25 12.50
C ASN A 185 -10.09 17.18 13.69
N ARG A 186 -8.80 17.25 14.04
CA ARG A 186 -8.29 18.07 15.15
C ARG A 186 -8.02 19.54 14.82
N THR A 187 -8.36 20.01 13.61
CA THR A 187 -8.03 21.37 13.13
C THR A 187 -9.25 22.29 12.93
N THR A 188 -10.45 21.77 13.07
CA THR A 188 -11.68 22.57 13.04
C THR A 188 -12.00 23.09 14.45
N LYS A 189 -12.39 24.37 14.54
CA LYS A 189 -12.76 25.01 15.83
C LYS A 189 -13.97 24.33 16.47
N ASP A 190 -14.91 23.92 15.62
CA ASP A 190 -16.09 23.12 15.98
C ASP A 190 -15.81 21.66 15.60
N TYR A 191 -14.74 21.06 16.13
CA TYR A 191 -14.43 19.67 15.82
C TYR A 191 -15.66 18.79 16.10
N GLN A 192 -16.08 18.05 15.09
CA GLN A 192 -17.23 17.17 15.15
C GLN A 192 -16.72 15.74 15.21
N THR A 193 -17.11 15.02 16.26
CA THR A 193 -17.02 13.55 16.29
C THR A 193 -18.16 12.96 15.46
N GLU A 194 -18.12 11.66 15.21
CA GLU A 194 -19.19 10.96 14.48
C GLU A 194 -20.60 11.25 15.00
N ASP A 195 -20.73 11.46 16.31
CA ASP A 195 -22.01 11.74 16.98
C ASP A 195 -22.70 13.05 16.52
N HIS A 196 -21.97 13.95 15.88
CA HIS A 196 -22.46 15.25 15.43
C HIS A 196 -22.93 15.25 13.99
N PHE A 197 -22.70 14.16 13.26
CA PHE A 197 -23.07 14.05 11.87
C PHE A 197 -24.33 13.19 11.70
N ASP A 198 -25.28 13.71 10.94
CA ASP A 198 -26.51 13.00 10.60
C ASP A 198 -26.40 12.29 9.23
N LYS A 199 -27.51 11.70 8.80
CA LYS A 199 -27.65 11.03 7.50
C LYS A 199 -27.50 11.97 6.29
N GLU A 200 -27.60 13.28 6.47
CA GLU A 200 -27.44 14.27 5.40
C GLU A 200 -25.99 14.77 5.32
N SER A 201 -25.17 14.45 6.32
CA SER A 201 -23.77 14.86 6.41
C SER A 201 -22.87 14.04 5.46
N SER A 202 -22.22 14.71 4.52
CA SER A 202 -21.32 14.10 3.52
C SER A 202 -19.84 14.22 3.90
N ASP A 203 -18.95 13.54 3.19
CA ASP A 203 -17.50 13.65 3.41
C ASP A 203 -16.99 15.10 3.27
N SER A 204 -17.64 15.89 2.40
CA SER A 204 -17.31 17.32 2.21
C SER A 204 -17.72 18.21 3.37
N THR A 205 -18.70 17.81 4.20
CA THR A 205 -19.04 18.51 5.44
C THR A 205 -18.28 17.97 6.64
N ARG A 206 -17.89 16.69 6.60
CA ARG A 206 -17.13 16.02 7.66
C ARG A 206 -15.65 16.42 7.71
N TRP A 207 -15.04 16.77 6.56
CA TRP A 207 -13.60 17.04 6.43
C TRP A 207 -12.76 15.93 7.08
N LEU A 208 -13.21 14.69 6.90
CA LEU A 208 -12.72 13.49 7.58
C LEU A 208 -12.76 12.32 6.59
N ASP A 209 -11.60 11.70 6.36
CA ASP A 209 -11.51 10.44 5.63
C ASP A 209 -11.76 9.28 6.60
N ARG A 210 -12.86 8.55 6.40
CA ARG A 210 -13.30 7.46 7.29
C ARG A 210 -13.07 6.09 6.65
N ASP A 211 -12.48 6.05 5.47
CA ASP A 211 -12.41 4.86 4.66
C ASP A 211 -11.20 4.02 5.06
N LEU A 212 -11.47 2.83 5.59
CA LEU A 212 -10.48 1.77 5.73
C LEU A 212 -10.44 0.99 4.41
N HIS A 213 -9.32 1.12 3.70
CA HIS A 213 -9.03 0.34 2.51
C HIS A 213 -8.21 -0.89 2.86
N VAL A 214 -8.56 -2.03 2.28
CA VAL A 214 -7.93 -3.32 2.59
C VAL A 214 -7.57 -4.05 1.29
N LEU A 215 -6.34 -4.53 1.22
CA LEU A 215 -5.89 -5.55 0.27
C LEU A 215 -5.74 -6.85 1.05
N ARG A 216 -6.50 -7.87 0.66
CA ARG A 216 -6.37 -9.23 1.20
C ARG A 216 -5.84 -10.14 0.10
N PHE A 217 -4.79 -10.89 0.41
CA PHE A 217 -4.22 -11.87 -0.48
C PHE A 217 -4.41 -13.27 0.10
N ASP A 218 -5.25 -14.07 -0.56
CA ASP A 218 -5.35 -15.48 -0.23
C ASP A 218 -4.26 -16.20 -1.02
N ARG A 219 -3.20 -16.61 -0.30
CA ARG A 219 -2.03 -17.27 -0.88
C ARG A 219 -2.27 -18.77 -1.03
N PHE A 220 -1.72 -19.34 -2.09
CA PHE A 220 -1.75 -20.79 -2.30
C PHE A 220 -0.58 -21.47 -1.55
N GLU A 221 -0.49 -22.80 -1.66
CA GLU A 221 0.62 -23.60 -1.09
C GLU A 221 0.72 -23.56 0.44
N GLU A 222 -0.44 -23.59 1.11
CA GLU A 222 -0.53 -23.61 2.59
C GLU A 222 0.12 -22.41 3.29
N LYS A 223 0.37 -21.31 2.58
CA LYS A 223 0.81 -20.05 3.18
C LYS A 223 -0.36 -19.27 3.77
N ASP A 224 -0.12 -18.62 4.91
CA ASP A 224 -1.12 -17.76 5.57
C ASP A 224 -1.59 -16.64 4.65
N PRO A 225 -2.88 -16.24 4.69
CA PRO A 225 -3.34 -15.08 3.94
C PRO A 225 -2.64 -13.81 4.43
N LEU A 226 -2.41 -12.86 3.52
CA LEU A 226 -1.84 -11.55 3.85
C LEU A 226 -2.91 -10.48 3.86
N LEU A 227 -2.77 -9.52 4.77
CA LEU A 227 -3.63 -8.36 4.89
C LEU A 227 -2.78 -7.10 4.90
N TRP A 228 -3.06 -6.18 3.98
CA TRP A 228 -2.50 -4.83 3.96
C TRP A 228 -3.63 -3.83 4.02
N TYR A 229 -3.52 -2.79 4.84
CA TYR A 229 -4.58 -1.80 4.96
C TYR A 229 -4.03 -0.38 4.97
N HIS A 230 -4.91 0.56 4.63
CA HIS A 230 -4.65 1.99 4.71
C HIS A 230 -5.82 2.66 5.42
N PHE A 231 -5.51 3.48 6.42
CA PHE A 231 -6.46 4.29 7.15
C PHE A 231 -5.81 5.59 7.63
N SER A 232 -6.55 6.69 7.53
CA SER A 232 -6.06 8.04 7.79
C SER A 232 -6.26 8.43 9.26
N ALA A 233 -5.28 8.19 10.12
CA ALA A 233 -5.27 8.64 11.52
C ALA A 233 -3.85 8.94 12.02
N HIS A 234 -3.71 9.86 12.97
CA HIS A 234 -2.46 10.00 13.70
C HIS A 234 -2.38 8.89 14.77
N PRO A 235 -1.33 8.05 14.75
CA PRO A 235 -1.14 6.98 15.72
C PRO A 235 -0.55 7.43 17.07
#